data_AF-A0A1I5K5A6-F1
#
_entry.id   AF-A0A1I5K5A6-F1
#
_cell.length_a   1.000
_cell.length_b   1.000
_cell.length_c   1.000
_cell.angle_alpha   90.00
_cell.angle_beta   90.00
_cell.angle_gamma   90.00
#
_symmetry.space_group_name_H-M   'P 1'
#
loop_
_entity.id
_entity.type
_entity.pdbx_description
1 polymer ?
#
loop_
_entity_poly.entity_id
_entity_poly.type
_entity_poly.pdbx_seq_one_letter_code
_entity_poly.pdbx_strand_id
1 'polypeptide(L)'
;MAGRLFFSTTGAEEGGKMVVKAVYEKKGNATKYEHRMALATESRSAAGLKAQGAEGFIPTAIWVDPLKPWMEAILSKSLDVPTKYEYVEVDDLTGKVDPEAVAPLNVLGQQGYCKLDLTFDGKTVLSREAPTSARCTFELQPTRSLVFREFVGQLNDQGQRGYKFAYNTSTFTSAGAKYATIFVRDESQKTTFHYEIVANTLVGLGTQQATDEYLAVLNRQGAAGARSVTDFSENGKSFWLFMTAYDCSGLLCN
;
A
#
# COMPACT_ATOMS: atom_id res chain seq x y z
N MET A 1 -18.35 -11.59 -2.15
CA MET A 1 -18.26 -10.40 -1.28
C MET A 1 -17.73 -9.24 -2.11
N ALA A 2 -18.18 -8.01 -1.85
CA ALA A 2 -17.86 -6.84 -2.66
C ALA A 2 -16.71 -6.03 -2.01
N GLY A 3 -15.47 -6.43 -2.27
CA GLY A 3 -14.29 -5.69 -1.84
C GLY A 3 -13.04 -6.56 -1.75
N ARG A 4 -11.87 -5.93 -1.66
CA ARG A 4 -10.60 -6.57 -1.32
C ARG A 4 -10.57 -6.84 0.17
N LEU A 5 -10.08 -8.01 0.58
CA LEU A 5 -9.84 -8.28 2.00
C LEU A 5 -8.59 -7.49 2.43
N PHE A 6 -8.80 -6.44 3.22
CA PHE A 6 -7.82 -5.40 3.56
C PHE A 6 -7.14 -5.67 4.91
N PHE A 7 -7.86 -6.26 5.86
CA PHE A 7 -7.26 -6.60 7.14
C PHE A 7 -8.03 -7.70 7.86
N SER A 8 -7.27 -8.41 8.66
CA SER A 8 -7.68 -9.54 9.44
C SER A 8 -6.73 -9.43 10.63
N THR A 9 -7.22 -9.15 11.85
CA THR A 9 -6.57 -9.44 13.16
C THR A 9 -7.32 -8.79 14.31
N THR A 10 -8.39 -8.02 14.08
CA THR A 10 -9.25 -7.61 15.19
C THR A 10 -10.06 -8.82 15.64
N GLY A 11 -9.43 -9.60 16.50
CA GLY A 11 -9.98 -10.70 17.27
C GLY A 11 -10.32 -10.19 18.66
N ALA A 12 -11.54 -10.44 19.12
CA ALA A 12 -11.87 -10.30 20.53
C ALA A 12 -12.22 -11.67 21.08
N GLU A 13 -11.91 -11.90 22.35
CA GLU A 13 -12.42 -13.07 23.03
C GLU A 13 -13.91 -12.86 23.36
N GLU A 14 -14.78 -13.63 22.71
CA GLU A 14 -16.22 -13.64 22.97
C GLU A 14 -16.59 -15.04 23.48
N GLY A 15 -16.97 -15.13 24.75
CA GLY A 15 -17.37 -16.40 25.37
C GLY A 15 -16.28 -17.48 25.37
N GLY A 16 -15.00 -17.11 25.53
CA GLY A 16 -13.87 -18.05 25.53
C GLY A 16 -13.37 -18.46 24.14
N LYS A 17 -13.84 -17.81 23.07
CA LYS A 17 -13.38 -18.05 21.70
C LYS A 17 -12.90 -16.75 21.07
N MET A 18 -11.80 -16.82 20.32
CA MET A 18 -11.32 -15.70 19.53
C MET A 18 -12.23 -15.51 18.30
N VAL A 19 -12.91 -14.38 18.21
CA VAL A 19 -13.77 -14.00 17.07
C VAL A 19 -13.03 -13.00 16.21
N VAL A 20 -12.55 -13.42 15.03
CA VAL A 20 -11.86 -12.57 14.07
C VAL A 20 -12.86 -11.89 13.14
N LYS A 21 -12.81 -10.56 13.04
CA LYS A 21 -13.55 -9.79 12.01
C LYS A 21 -12.66 -9.53 10.80
N ALA A 22 -13.20 -9.83 9.61
CA ALA A 22 -12.57 -9.54 8.32
C ALA A 22 -13.01 -8.15 7.81
N VAL A 23 -12.06 -7.31 7.40
CA VAL A 23 -12.34 -5.97 6.84
C VAL A 23 -12.24 -6.00 5.33
N TYR A 24 -13.32 -5.63 4.66
CA TYR A 24 -13.37 -5.53 3.20
C TYR A 24 -13.35 -4.07 2.76
N GLU A 25 -12.47 -3.75 1.82
CA GLU A 25 -12.38 -2.45 1.18
C GLU A 25 -12.97 -2.53 -0.23
N LYS A 26 -14.00 -1.74 -0.51
CA LYS A 26 -14.58 -1.69 -1.86
C LYS A 26 -13.61 -0.98 -2.80
N LYS A 27 -13.15 -1.69 -3.85
CA LYS A 27 -12.37 -1.08 -4.94
C LYS A 27 -13.22 -0.93 -6.20
N GLY A 28 -13.37 0.32 -6.65
CA GLY A 28 -14.07 0.68 -7.88
C GLY A 28 -15.50 0.12 -7.95
N ASN A 29 -15.91 -0.28 -9.15
CA ASN A 29 -17.26 -0.79 -9.42
C ASN A 29 -17.39 -2.31 -9.30
N ALA A 30 -16.30 -3.03 -9.01
CA ALA A 30 -16.36 -4.47 -8.86
C ALA A 30 -17.17 -4.86 -7.61
N THR A 31 -18.11 -5.76 -7.81
CA THR A 31 -19.06 -6.30 -6.83
C THR A 31 -18.69 -7.71 -6.38
N LYS A 32 -17.83 -8.39 -7.13
CA LYS A 32 -17.40 -9.77 -6.86
C LYS A 32 -15.88 -9.90 -6.84
N TYR A 33 -15.40 -10.54 -5.78
CA TYR A 33 -14.01 -10.87 -5.58
C TYR A 33 -13.84 -12.33 -5.19
N GLU A 34 -12.75 -12.91 -5.68
CA GLU A 34 -12.17 -14.16 -5.21
C GLU A 34 -10.97 -13.83 -4.32
N HIS A 35 -10.85 -14.51 -3.18
CA HIS A 35 -9.75 -14.34 -2.25
C HIS A 35 -9.05 -15.67 -2.02
N ARG A 36 -7.73 -15.63 -1.88
CA ARG A 36 -6.94 -16.77 -1.41
C ARG A 36 -5.91 -16.33 -0.39
N MET A 37 -5.56 -17.26 0.49
CA MET A 37 -4.46 -17.12 1.43
C MET A 37 -3.34 -18.07 1.00
N ALA A 38 -2.11 -17.58 1.04
CA ALA A 38 -0.92 -18.35 0.70
C ALA A 38 0.23 -17.92 1.61
N LEU A 39 1.29 -18.73 1.71
CA LEU A 39 2.48 -18.38 2.47
C LEU A 39 3.06 -17.05 1.95
N ALA A 40 3.28 -16.08 2.83
CA ALA A 40 3.69 -14.74 2.43
C ALA A 40 5.07 -14.72 1.75
N THR A 41 6.02 -15.52 2.24
CA THR A 41 7.37 -15.61 1.68
C THR A 41 7.37 -16.10 0.23
N GLU A 42 6.46 -17.00 -0.13
CA GLU A 42 6.32 -17.51 -1.49
C GLU A 42 5.53 -16.54 -2.36
N SER A 43 4.32 -16.18 -1.93
CA SER A 43 3.38 -15.37 -2.74
C SER A 43 3.79 -13.91 -2.91
N ARG A 44 4.61 -13.36 -2.01
CA ARG A 44 5.19 -12.01 -2.11
C ARG A 44 6.67 -12.01 -2.51
N SER A 45 7.21 -13.14 -3.00
CA SER A 45 8.47 -13.15 -3.75
C SER A 45 8.28 -12.55 -5.14
N ALA A 46 9.35 -12.15 -5.83
CA ALA A 46 9.24 -11.65 -7.20
C ALA A 46 8.60 -12.69 -8.16
N ALA A 47 8.97 -13.97 -8.00
CA ALA A 47 8.38 -15.07 -8.78
C ALA A 47 6.91 -15.32 -8.40
N GLY A 48 6.59 -15.28 -7.10
CA GLY A 48 5.22 -15.39 -6.59
C GLY A 48 4.32 -14.32 -7.17
N LEU A 49 4.70 -13.05 -7.08
CA LEU A 49 3.93 -11.94 -7.63
C LEU A 49 3.66 -12.12 -9.13
N LYS A 50 4.65 -12.54 -9.92
CA LYS A 50 4.48 -12.84 -11.35
C LYS A 50 3.45 -13.94 -11.59
N ALA A 51 3.54 -15.06 -10.87
CA ALA A 51 2.60 -16.18 -11.00
C ALA A 51 1.17 -15.78 -10.61
N GLN A 52 1.02 -15.14 -9.46
CA GLN A 52 -0.26 -14.70 -8.91
C GLN A 52 -0.92 -13.63 -9.80
N GLY A 53 -0.12 -12.69 -10.29
CA GLY A 53 -0.56 -11.61 -11.18
C GLY A 53 -1.07 -12.10 -12.53
N ALA A 54 -0.44 -13.13 -13.10
CA ALA A 54 -0.87 -13.75 -14.35
C ALA A 54 -2.28 -14.38 -14.25
N GLU A 55 -2.67 -14.81 -13.05
CA GLU A 55 -4.02 -15.30 -12.72
C GLU A 55 -5.01 -14.17 -12.38
N GLY A 56 -4.53 -12.93 -12.22
CA GLY A 56 -5.33 -11.76 -11.84
C GLY A 56 -5.40 -11.47 -10.34
N PHE A 57 -4.58 -12.14 -9.52
CA PHE A 57 -4.48 -11.86 -8.10
C PHE A 57 -3.45 -10.76 -7.81
N ILE A 58 -3.78 -9.91 -6.85
CA ILE A 58 -2.85 -8.93 -6.26
C ILE A 58 -2.86 -9.10 -4.74
N PRO A 59 -1.70 -8.95 -4.06
CA PRO A 59 -1.68 -8.93 -2.61
C PRO A 59 -2.41 -7.71 -2.07
N THR A 60 -3.30 -7.93 -1.10
CA THR A 60 -4.11 -6.87 -0.49
C THR A 60 -3.87 -6.72 0.99
N ALA A 61 -3.38 -7.76 1.67
CA ALA A 61 -3.03 -7.71 3.09
C ALA A 61 -2.01 -8.80 3.47
N ILE A 62 -1.43 -8.66 4.65
CA ILE A 62 -0.72 -9.73 5.34
C ILE A 62 -1.53 -10.12 6.57
N TRP A 63 -1.71 -11.42 6.75
CA TRP A 63 -2.29 -12.02 7.94
C TRP A 63 -1.18 -12.62 8.80
N VAL A 64 -1.20 -12.27 10.08
CA VAL A 64 -0.32 -12.83 11.10
C VAL A 64 -1.20 -13.56 12.11
N ASP A 65 -1.10 -14.89 12.11
CA ASP A 65 -1.73 -15.72 13.13
C ASP A 65 -0.75 -15.88 14.29
N PRO A 66 -1.07 -15.43 15.52
CA PRO A 66 -0.18 -15.56 16.67
C PRO A 66 0.14 -17.02 17.03
N LEU A 67 -0.64 -17.99 16.54
CA LEU A 67 -0.41 -19.42 16.75
C LEU A 67 0.46 -20.06 15.65
N LYS A 68 0.74 -19.36 14.56
CA LYS A 68 1.59 -19.85 13.47
C LYS A 68 2.95 -19.15 13.48
N PRO A 69 4.05 -19.87 13.21
CA PRO A 69 5.37 -19.25 13.09
C PRO A 69 5.60 -18.57 11.72
N TRP A 70 4.60 -18.55 10.83
CA TRP A 70 4.69 -17.95 9.50
C TRP A 70 3.56 -16.95 9.23
N MET A 71 3.82 -16.05 8.28
CA MET A 71 2.84 -15.07 7.80
C MET A 71 2.15 -15.57 6.52
N GLU A 72 0.89 -15.20 6.35
CA GLU A 72 0.11 -15.52 5.14
C GLU A 72 -0.20 -14.22 4.40
N ALA A 73 -0.07 -14.21 3.07
CA ALA A 73 -0.54 -13.11 2.24
C ALA A 73 -2.00 -13.37 1.86
N ILE A 74 -2.81 -12.32 1.95
CA ILE A 74 -4.15 -12.30 1.40
C ILE A 74 -4.07 -11.73 0.00
N LEU A 75 -4.58 -12.49 -0.96
CA LEU A 75 -4.58 -12.18 -2.37
C LEU A 75 -6.02 -12.01 -2.83
N SER A 76 -6.30 -10.96 -3.61
CA SER A 76 -7.64 -10.68 -4.11
C SER A 76 -7.65 -10.55 -5.63
N LYS A 77 -8.68 -11.08 -6.26
CA LYS A 77 -8.95 -10.98 -7.70
C LYS A 77 -10.38 -10.51 -7.91
N SER A 78 -10.57 -9.53 -8.80
CA SER A 78 -11.92 -9.15 -9.22
C SER A 78 -12.46 -10.19 -10.19
N LEU A 79 -13.72 -10.60 -10.01
CA LEU A 79 -14.42 -11.50 -10.93
C LEU A 79 -15.22 -10.75 -12.00
N ASP A 80 -15.44 -9.44 -11.80
CA ASP A 80 -16.19 -8.60 -12.72
C ASP A 80 -15.29 -7.94 -13.77
N VAL A 81 -14.00 -7.76 -13.45
CA VAL A 81 -13.00 -7.17 -14.34
C VAL A 81 -11.82 -8.14 -14.48
N PRO A 82 -11.57 -8.71 -15.67
CA PRO A 82 -10.51 -9.70 -15.89
C PRO A 82 -9.12 -9.04 -16.00
N THR A 83 -8.77 -8.18 -15.05
CA THR A 83 -7.46 -7.52 -14.98
C THR A 83 -6.40 -8.52 -14.54
N LYS A 84 -5.32 -8.59 -15.31
CA LYS A 84 -4.08 -9.26 -14.89
C LYS A 84 -3.09 -8.25 -14.35
N TYR A 85 -2.12 -8.73 -13.60
CA TYR A 85 -1.02 -7.92 -13.10
C TYR A 85 0.30 -8.49 -13.58
N GLU A 86 1.14 -7.64 -14.14
CA GLU A 86 2.47 -8.01 -14.59
C GLU A 86 3.50 -7.30 -13.71
N TYR A 87 4.62 -7.99 -13.44
CA TYR A 87 5.66 -7.52 -12.53
C TYR A 87 7.02 -7.60 -13.22
N VAL A 88 7.82 -6.56 -13.03
CA VAL A 88 9.21 -6.49 -13.49
C VAL A 88 10.10 -6.14 -12.31
N GLU A 89 11.22 -6.84 -12.17
CA GLU A 89 12.24 -6.51 -11.19
C GLU A 89 13.00 -5.27 -11.64
N VAL A 90 13.35 -4.42 -10.68
CA VAL A 90 14.16 -3.23 -10.90
C VAL A 90 15.35 -3.23 -9.96
N ASP A 91 16.34 -2.39 -10.26
CA ASP A 91 17.52 -2.23 -9.44
C ASP A 91 17.15 -1.83 -8.00
N ASP A 92 18.02 -2.23 -7.06
CA ASP A 92 17.88 -1.85 -5.66
C ASP A 92 17.98 -0.31 -5.51
N LEU A 93 16.93 0.27 -4.93
CA LEU A 93 16.80 1.69 -4.68
C LEU A 93 17.36 2.09 -3.30
N THR A 94 17.81 1.14 -2.51
CA THR A 94 18.46 1.38 -1.21
C THR A 94 19.71 2.24 -1.40
N GLY A 95 19.83 3.32 -0.62
CA GLY A 95 20.96 4.23 -0.70
C GLY A 95 20.92 5.22 -1.88
N LYS A 96 19.92 5.13 -2.76
CA LYS A 96 19.78 6.03 -3.91
C LYS A 96 19.06 7.31 -3.51
N VAL A 97 19.76 8.44 -3.43
CA VAL A 97 19.16 9.72 -3.01
C VAL A 97 19.26 10.82 -4.07
N ASP A 98 19.81 10.50 -5.23
CA ASP A 98 19.94 11.44 -6.35
C ASP A 98 18.78 11.25 -7.34
N PRO A 99 18.21 12.34 -7.90
CA PRO A 99 17.04 12.27 -8.79
C PRO A 99 17.21 11.35 -10.01
N GLU A 100 18.43 11.18 -10.51
CA GLU A 100 18.72 10.34 -11.67
C GLU A 100 18.45 8.85 -11.40
N ALA A 101 18.40 8.43 -10.13
CA ALA A 101 18.16 7.04 -9.74
C ALA A 101 16.79 6.51 -10.19
N VAL A 102 15.81 7.39 -10.43
CA VAL A 102 14.48 6.98 -10.91
C VAL A 102 14.34 6.97 -12.44
N ALA A 103 15.39 7.33 -13.19
CA ALA A 103 15.34 7.33 -14.66
C ALA A 103 14.98 5.95 -15.26
N PRO A 104 15.50 4.81 -14.77
CA PRO A 104 15.07 3.49 -15.23
C PRO A 104 13.60 3.20 -14.92
N LEU A 105 13.10 3.67 -13.78
CA LEU A 105 11.68 3.53 -13.41
C LEU A 105 10.79 4.31 -14.38
N ASN A 106 11.23 5.49 -14.84
CA ASN A 106 10.49 6.29 -15.82
C ASN A 106 10.36 5.59 -17.18
N VAL A 107 11.40 4.86 -17.63
CA VAL A 107 11.32 4.06 -18.86
C VAL A 107 10.25 2.96 -18.75
N LEU A 108 10.16 2.30 -17.60
CA LEU A 108 9.13 1.29 -17.31
C LEU A 108 7.75 1.93 -17.07
N GLY A 109 7.71 3.11 -16.46
CA GLY A 109 6.51 3.88 -16.22
C GLY A 109 5.79 4.27 -17.52
N GLN A 110 6.53 4.59 -18.58
CA GLN A 110 5.98 4.80 -19.92
C GLN A 110 5.38 3.52 -20.55
N GLN A 111 5.67 2.35 -19.99
CA GLN A 111 5.04 1.07 -20.35
C GLN A 111 3.89 0.68 -19.41
N GLY A 112 3.50 1.57 -18.48
CA GLY A 112 2.41 1.41 -17.53
C GLY A 112 2.77 0.77 -16.20
N TYR A 113 4.06 0.53 -15.93
CA TYR A 113 4.54 0.05 -14.63
C TYR A 113 4.56 1.18 -13.60
N CYS A 114 3.52 1.23 -12.77
CA CYS A 114 3.20 2.41 -11.97
C CYS A 114 3.37 2.20 -10.46
N LYS A 115 3.26 0.96 -9.96
CA LYS A 115 3.32 0.71 -8.52
C LYS A 115 4.61 -0.01 -8.18
N LEU A 116 5.35 0.57 -7.25
CA LEU A 116 6.53 -0.01 -6.64
C LEU A 116 6.12 -0.88 -5.46
N ASP A 117 6.63 -2.10 -5.40
CA ASP A 117 6.47 -3.03 -4.30
C ASP A 117 7.84 -3.58 -3.86
N LEU A 118 8.04 -3.71 -2.55
CA LEU A 118 9.14 -4.49 -1.99
C LEU A 118 8.67 -5.93 -1.75
N THR A 119 9.46 -6.88 -2.22
CA THR A 119 9.17 -8.31 -2.11
C THR A 119 9.81 -8.91 -0.87
N PHE A 120 9.31 -10.08 -0.45
CA PHE A 120 9.80 -10.77 0.75
C PHE A 120 11.18 -11.43 0.54
N ASP A 121 11.58 -11.64 -0.73
CA ASP A 121 12.92 -12.08 -1.14
C ASP A 121 13.89 -10.89 -1.37
N GLY A 122 13.53 -9.69 -0.91
CA GLY A 122 14.41 -8.52 -0.90
C GLY A 122 14.62 -7.87 -2.26
N LYS A 123 13.70 -8.09 -3.21
CA LYS A 123 13.70 -7.43 -4.53
C LYS A 123 12.78 -6.21 -4.51
N THR A 124 13.08 -5.27 -5.40
CA THR A 124 12.14 -4.21 -5.75
C THR A 124 11.50 -4.60 -7.08
N VAL A 125 10.17 -4.53 -7.14
CA VAL A 125 9.43 -4.76 -8.38
C VAL A 125 8.55 -3.57 -8.71
N LEU A 126 8.36 -3.31 -10.00
CA LEU A 126 7.25 -2.50 -10.47
C LEU A 126 6.14 -3.40 -11.01
N SER A 127 4.90 -2.98 -10.81
CA SER A 127 3.71 -3.66 -11.33
C SER A 127 2.87 -2.78 -12.25
N ARG A 128 2.21 -3.44 -13.20
CA ARG A 128 1.19 -2.83 -14.08
C ARG A 128 -0.06 -3.70 -14.15
N GLU A 129 -1.20 -3.05 -14.37
CA GLU A 129 -2.42 -3.73 -14.82
C GLU A 129 -2.27 -4.12 -16.30
N ALA A 130 -2.91 -5.21 -16.72
CA ALA A 130 -2.94 -5.65 -18.12
C ALA A 130 -4.39 -5.97 -18.52
N PRO A 131 -4.93 -5.32 -19.58
CA PRO A 131 -4.33 -4.20 -20.32
C PRO A 131 -4.23 -2.91 -19.47
N THR A 132 -3.35 -1.97 -19.87
CA THR A 132 -3.20 -0.66 -19.21
C THR A 132 -3.05 0.49 -20.20
N SER A 133 -3.68 1.62 -19.86
CA SER A 133 -3.46 2.93 -20.48
C SER A 133 -2.52 3.83 -19.67
N ALA A 134 -2.14 3.43 -18.45
CA ALA A 134 -1.37 4.24 -17.53
C ALA A 134 0.02 4.58 -18.11
N ARG A 135 0.49 5.80 -17.86
CA ARG A 135 1.82 6.28 -18.25
C ARG A 135 2.43 7.01 -17.07
N CYS A 136 3.33 6.35 -16.38
CA CYS A 136 3.78 6.81 -15.08
C CYS A 136 5.15 7.49 -15.12
N THR A 137 5.27 8.54 -14.33
CA THR A 137 6.51 9.26 -14.07
C THR A 137 6.79 9.25 -12.59
N PHE A 138 8.00 8.84 -12.24
CA PHE A 138 8.58 8.82 -10.91
C PHE A 138 9.43 10.07 -10.69
N GLU A 139 9.30 10.67 -9.52
CA GLU A 139 10.15 11.74 -9.01
C GLU A 139 10.80 11.29 -7.71
N LEU A 140 12.08 11.62 -7.52
CA LEU A 140 12.76 11.46 -6.24
C LEU A 140 13.06 12.85 -5.68
N GLN A 141 12.59 13.10 -4.47
CA GLN A 141 12.70 14.39 -3.78
C GLN A 141 13.37 14.18 -2.42
N PRO A 142 14.18 15.12 -1.92
CA PRO A 142 14.65 15.08 -0.54
C PRO A 142 13.47 14.95 0.43
N THR A 143 13.59 14.07 1.42
CA THR A 143 12.57 13.94 2.48
C THR A 143 12.63 15.17 3.37
N ARG A 144 11.52 15.91 3.45
CA ARG A 144 11.46 17.19 4.17
C ARG A 144 11.57 17.04 5.69
N SER A 145 11.00 15.97 6.23
CA SER A 145 11.07 15.67 7.66
C SER A 145 10.93 14.16 7.89
N LEU A 146 11.64 13.67 8.91
CA LEU A 146 11.48 12.32 9.44
C LEU A 146 10.42 12.26 10.56
N VAL A 147 9.95 13.43 11.01
CA VAL A 147 8.76 13.54 11.86
C VAL A 147 7.56 13.29 10.96
N PHE A 148 6.87 12.17 11.18
CA PHE A 148 5.84 11.67 10.26
C PHE A 148 4.71 12.68 10.06
N ARG A 149 4.34 13.41 11.11
CA ARG A 149 3.32 14.45 11.02
C ARG A 149 3.70 15.61 10.09
N GLU A 150 4.98 15.97 10.06
CA GLU A 150 5.49 17.00 9.16
C GLU A 150 5.68 16.44 7.74
N PHE A 151 6.06 15.16 7.62
CA PHE A 151 6.18 14.46 6.34
C PHE A 151 4.86 14.44 5.56
N VAL A 152 3.71 14.37 6.24
CA VAL A 152 2.38 14.46 5.59
C VAL A 152 2.18 15.78 4.82
N GLY A 153 2.81 16.87 5.24
CA GLY A 153 2.84 18.11 4.46
C GLY A 153 3.49 17.91 3.09
N GLN A 154 4.61 17.19 3.02
CA GLN A 154 5.25 16.82 1.76
C GLN A 154 4.36 15.91 0.91
N LEU A 155 3.70 14.92 1.54
CA LEU A 155 2.78 14.02 0.83
C LEU A 155 1.62 14.78 0.19
N ASN A 156 1.04 15.74 0.90
CA ASN A 156 -0.05 16.57 0.40
C ASN A 156 0.40 17.52 -0.72
N ASP A 157 1.55 18.18 -0.58
CA ASP A 157 2.08 19.05 -1.65
C ASP A 157 2.32 18.27 -2.95
N GLN A 158 2.86 17.05 -2.85
CA GLN A 158 3.05 16.16 -3.99
C GLN A 158 1.72 15.62 -4.52
N GLY A 159 0.81 15.26 -3.62
CA GLY A 159 -0.52 14.79 -3.94
C GLY A 159 -1.35 15.80 -4.74
N GLN A 160 -1.21 17.09 -4.47
CA GLN A 160 -1.82 18.17 -5.27
C GLN A 160 -1.24 18.29 -6.67
N ARG A 161 0.03 17.88 -6.87
CA ARG A 161 0.69 17.76 -8.18
C ARG A 161 0.37 16.44 -8.89
N GLY A 162 -0.46 15.59 -8.30
CA GLY A 162 -0.84 14.26 -8.78
C GLY A 162 0.16 13.14 -8.48
N TYR A 163 1.11 13.39 -7.59
CA TYR A 163 2.11 12.42 -7.18
C TYR A 163 1.67 11.66 -5.93
N LYS A 164 1.62 10.34 -6.01
CA LYS A 164 1.42 9.43 -4.89
C LYS A 164 2.77 9.05 -4.27
N PHE A 165 2.80 8.92 -2.94
CA PHE A 165 3.91 8.28 -2.24
C PHE A 165 4.14 6.84 -2.75
N ALA A 166 5.39 6.51 -3.10
CA ALA A 166 5.77 5.16 -3.53
C ALA A 166 6.75 4.50 -2.56
N TYR A 167 7.84 5.18 -2.20
CA TYR A 167 8.91 4.58 -1.39
C TYR A 167 9.78 5.64 -0.70
N ASN A 168 10.44 5.27 0.41
CA ASN A 168 11.48 6.07 1.06
C ASN A 168 12.82 5.35 0.96
N THR A 169 13.89 6.11 0.74
CA THR A 169 15.26 5.59 0.65
C THR A 169 16.22 6.53 1.37
N SER A 170 17.34 5.98 1.83
CA SER A 170 18.31 6.72 2.62
C SER A 170 19.72 6.20 2.40
N THR A 171 20.71 7.09 2.48
CA THR A 171 22.14 6.75 2.50
C THR A 171 22.81 7.32 3.74
N PHE A 172 23.78 6.58 4.28
CA PHE A 172 24.56 6.95 5.45
C PHE A 172 26.03 7.05 5.06
N THR A 173 26.58 8.26 5.13
CA THR A 173 27.97 8.54 4.76
C THR A 173 28.69 9.23 5.92
N SER A 174 30.01 9.38 5.82
CA SER A 174 30.79 10.19 6.77
C SER A 174 30.34 11.66 6.82
N ALA A 175 29.69 12.16 5.77
CA ALA A 175 29.12 13.51 5.71
C ALA A 175 27.71 13.60 6.33
N GLY A 176 27.14 12.49 6.81
CA GLY A 176 25.82 12.42 7.42
C GLY A 176 24.83 11.52 6.66
N ALA A 177 23.61 11.47 7.18
CA ALA A 177 22.49 10.75 6.59
C ALA A 177 21.74 11.65 5.60
N LYS A 178 21.40 11.10 4.43
CA LYS A 178 20.49 11.72 3.46
C LYS A 178 19.26 10.84 3.30
N TYR A 179 18.11 11.48 3.21
CA TYR A 179 16.82 10.82 3.05
C TYR A 179 16.11 11.37 1.83
N ALA A 180 15.54 10.49 1.03
CA ALA A 180 14.76 10.85 -0.14
C ALA A 180 13.49 10.00 -0.22
N THR A 181 12.48 10.59 -0.86
CA THR A 181 11.18 10.00 -1.08
C THR A 181 10.91 9.92 -2.57
N ILE A 182 10.52 8.73 -3.02
CA ILE A 182 10.08 8.46 -4.37
C ILE A 182 8.56 8.64 -4.42
N PHE A 183 8.14 9.43 -5.38
CA PHE A 183 6.74 9.64 -5.72
C PHE A 183 6.46 9.17 -7.14
N VAL A 184 5.22 8.83 -7.44
CA VAL A 184 4.77 8.41 -8.78
C VAL A 184 3.48 9.10 -9.17
N ARG A 185 3.38 9.52 -10.43
CA ARG A 185 2.18 10.11 -11.03
C ARG A 185 1.85 9.35 -12.31
N ASP A 186 0.58 9.06 -12.52
CA ASP A 186 0.08 8.62 -13.82
C ASP A 186 -0.31 9.84 -14.65
N GLU A 187 0.39 10.06 -15.76
CA GLU A 187 0.21 11.18 -16.68
C GLU A 187 -0.99 10.99 -17.60
N SER A 188 -1.56 9.79 -17.67
CA SER A 188 -2.77 9.51 -18.47
C SER A 188 -4.05 10.06 -17.84
N GLN A 189 -3.99 10.52 -16.58
CA GLN A 189 -5.14 11.02 -15.83
C GLN A 189 -4.76 12.17 -14.91
N LYS A 190 -5.71 13.07 -14.66
CA LYS A 190 -5.53 14.17 -13.70
C LYS A 190 -6.04 13.73 -12.33
N THR A 191 -5.18 13.03 -11.60
CA THR A 191 -5.47 12.57 -10.23
C THR A 191 -4.86 13.54 -9.20
N THR A 192 -5.51 13.67 -8.05
CA THR A 192 -4.88 14.24 -6.84
C THR A 192 -4.98 13.28 -5.67
N PHE A 193 -4.04 13.40 -4.73
CA PHE A 193 -4.00 12.61 -3.51
C PHE A 193 -4.01 13.54 -2.30
N HIS A 194 -4.83 13.22 -1.31
CA HIS A 194 -4.83 13.86 -0.01
C HIS A 194 -4.49 12.85 1.05
N TYR A 195 -3.68 13.26 2.03
CA TYR A 195 -3.22 12.45 3.14
C TYR A 195 -3.64 13.10 4.45
N GLU A 196 -4.25 12.29 5.32
CA GLU A 196 -4.69 12.71 6.64
C GLU A 196 -4.19 11.76 7.71
N ILE A 197 -3.98 12.31 8.91
CA ILE A 197 -3.51 11.55 10.07
C ILE A 197 -4.65 11.47 11.07
N VAL A 198 -4.98 10.25 11.47
CA VAL A 198 -5.97 9.99 12.51
C VAL A 198 -5.26 9.36 13.69
N ALA A 199 -5.41 9.95 14.88
CA ALA A 199 -4.93 9.31 16.10
C ALA A 199 -5.62 7.96 16.25
N ASN A 200 -4.83 6.93 16.55
CA ASN A 200 -5.37 5.63 16.87
C ASN A 200 -4.98 5.27 18.31
N THR A 201 -5.80 4.43 18.92
CA THR A 201 -5.51 3.87 20.23
C THR A 201 -5.30 2.39 20.02
N LEU A 202 -4.02 1.98 19.94
CA LEU A 202 -3.66 0.56 19.93
C LEU A 202 -3.80 -0.08 21.32
N VAL A 203 -4.05 0.72 22.36
CA VAL A 203 -4.31 0.26 23.72
C VAL A 203 -5.62 -0.55 23.72
N GLY A 204 -5.53 -1.83 24.05
CA GLY A 204 -6.68 -2.72 24.14
C GLY A 204 -6.95 -3.60 22.92
N LEU A 205 -6.06 -3.63 21.91
CA LEU A 205 -6.13 -4.67 20.87
C LEU A 205 -6.22 -6.06 21.53
N GLY A 206 -7.25 -6.83 21.17
CA GLY A 206 -7.65 -8.07 21.84
C GLY A 206 -8.95 -7.97 22.64
N THR A 207 -9.47 -6.76 22.87
CA THR A 207 -10.81 -6.54 23.46
C THR A 207 -11.86 -6.24 22.40
N GLN A 208 -13.13 -6.52 22.72
CA GLN A 208 -14.26 -6.21 21.83
C GLN A 208 -14.39 -4.70 21.59
N GLN A 209 -14.22 -3.89 22.64
CA GLN A 209 -14.33 -2.43 22.55
C GLN A 209 -13.28 -1.84 21.59
N ALA A 210 -12.01 -2.21 21.74
CA ALA A 210 -10.95 -1.70 20.85
C ALA A 210 -11.16 -2.14 19.39
N THR A 211 -11.68 -3.35 19.19
CA THR A 211 -12.06 -3.85 17.86
C THR A 211 -13.17 -2.99 17.23
N ASP A 212 -14.20 -2.65 18.00
CA ASP A 212 -15.31 -1.86 17.48
C ASP A 212 -14.91 -0.39 17.23
N GLU A 213 -14.06 0.19 18.08
CA GLU A 213 -13.46 1.52 17.85
C GLU A 213 -12.59 1.55 16.58
N TYR A 214 -11.75 0.52 16.39
CA TYR A 214 -10.94 0.35 15.19
C TYR A 214 -11.81 0.33 13.93
N LEU A 215 -12.86 -0.50 13.93
CA LEU A 215 -13.78 -0.61 12.79
C LEU A 215 -14.58 0.68 12.56
N ALA A 216 -14.97 1.39 13.62
CA ALA A 216 -15.68 2.66 13.49
C ALA A 216 -14.84 3.72 12.78
N VAL A 217 -13.52 3.79 13.04
CA VAL A 217 -12.62 4.70 12.34
C VAL A 217 -12.46 4.29 10.87
N LEU A 218 -12.21 3.02 10.59
CA LEU A 218 -12.08 2.54 9.20
C LEU A 218 -13.36 2.77 8.40
N ASN A 219 -14.53 2.51 8.97
CA ASN A 219 -15.82 2.74 8.31
C ASN A 219 -16.08 4.23 8.05
N ARG A 220 -15.75 5.10 9.00
CA ARG A 220 -15.88 6.56 8.83
C ARG A 220 -14.98 7.06 7.71
N GLN A 221 -13.73 6.62 7.70
CA GLN A 221 -12.74 7.03 6.70
C GLN A 221 -13.06 6.45 5.32
N GLY A 222 -13.41 5.18 5.24
CA GLY A 222 -13.87 4.53 4.01
C GLY A 222 -15.13 5.17 3.43
N ALA A 223 -16.08 5.62 4.27
CA ALA A 223 -17.25 6.36 3.83
C ALA A 223 -16.91 7.73 3.21
N ALA A 224 -15.79 8.34 3.63
CA ALA A 224 -15.25 9.56 3.03
C ALA A 224 -14.38 9.28 1.77
N GLY A 225 -14.23 8.01 1.38
CA GLY A 225 -13.39 7.59 0.25
C GLY A 225 -11.91 7.45 0.59
N ALA A 226 -11.55 7.56 1.87
CA ALA A 226 -10.19 7.41 2.35
C ALA A 226 -9.84 5.95 2.62
N ARG A 227 -8.58 5.58 2.41
CA ARG A 227 -8.04 4.25 2.69
C ARG A 227 -6.80 4.32 3.55
N SER A 228 -6.60 3.32 4.40
CA SER A 228 -5.41 3.26 5.24
C SER A 228 -4.19 2.90 4.39
N VAL A 229 -3.12 3.68 4.55
CA VAL A 229 -1.85 3.49 3.86
C VAL A 229 -0.88 2.75 4.77
N THR A 230 -0.75 3.22 6.01
CA THR A 230 0.16 2.68 7.02
C THR A 230 -0.21 3.21 8.40
N ASP A 231 0.28 2.55 9.44
CA ASP A 231 0.30 3.03 10.82
C ASP A 231 1.72 3.48 11.22
N PHE A 232 1.81 4.42 12.15
CA PHE A 232 3.09 4.85 12.71
C PHE A 232 2.91 5.31 14.15
N SER A 233 4.03 5.39 14.89
CA SER A 233 4.03 5.92 16.25
C SER A 233 5.03 7.07 16.39
N GLU A 234 4.63 8.12 17.10
CA GLU A 234 5.43 9.32 17.33
C GLU A 234 5.18 9.85 18.75
N ASN A 235 6.26 10.07 19.51
CA ASN A 235 6.21 10.55 20.89
C ASN A 235 5.26 9.71 21.80
N GLY A 236 5.32 8.38 21.65
CA GLY A 236 4.50 7.45 22.43
C GLY A 236 3.01 7.43 22.05
N LYS A 237 2.61 8.11 20.97
CA LYS A 237 1.25 8.09 20.43
C LYS A 237 1.25 7.35 19.09
N SER A 238 0.18 6.63 18.83
CA SER A 238 0.02 5.87 17.59
C SER A 238 -1.00 6.54 16.66
N PHE A 239 -0.77 6.42 15.36
CA PHE A 239 -1.51 7.12 14.33
C PHE A 239 -1.72 6.21 13.11
N TRP A 240 -2.79 6.47 12.38
CA TRP A 240 -3.00 5.96 11.02
C TRP A 240 -2.85 7.08 10.01
N LEU A 241 -2.16 6.77 8.92
CA LEU A 241 -2.15 7.57 7.71
C LEU A 241 -3.24 7.05 6.78
N PHE A 242 -4.23 7.89 6.50
CA PHE A 242 -5.21 7.66 5.45
C PHE A 242 -4.87 8.47 4.21
N MET A 243 -5.31 7.97 3.06
CA MET A 243 -5.21 8.65 1.79
C MET A 243 -6.52 8.60 1.04
N THR A 244 -6.93 9.73 0.48
CA THR A 244 -8.04 9.86 -0.45
C THR A 244 -7.49 10.20 -1.82
N ALA A 245 -7.92 9.45 -2.84
CA ALA A 245 -7.56 9.72 -4.22
C ALA A 245 -8.78 10.27 -4.97
N TYR A 246 -8.61 11.40 -5.65
CA TYR A 246 -9.67 12.06 -6.42
C TYR A 246 -9.41 11.89 -7.91
N ASP A 247 -10.48 11.71 -8.69
CA ASP A 247 -10.41 11.55 -10.16
C ASP A 247 -9.36 10.50 -10.58
N CYS A 248 -9.45 9.34 -9.93
CA CYS A 248 -8.42 8.30 -9.97
C CYS A 248 -8.99 6.97 -10.46
N SER A 249 -8.34 6.36 -11.44
CA SER A 249 -8.57 4.98 -11.90
C SER A 249 -7.29 4.13 -11.95
N GLY A 250 -7.44 2.82 -11.75
CA GLY A 250 -6.34 1.86 -11.92
C GLY A 250 -5.42 1.67 -10.70
N LEU A 251 -4.15 1.34 -10.95
CA LEU A 251 -3.25 0.77 -9.95
C LEU A 251 -2.86 1.75 -8.83
N LEU A 252 -2.64 3.03 -9.14
CA LEU A 252 -2.27 4.05 -8.14
C LEU A 252 -3.43 4.41 -7.21
N CYS A 253 -4.65 4.13 -7.64
CA CYS A 253 -5.89 4.43 -6.92
C CYS A 253 -6.27 3.37 -5.90
N ASN A 254 -5.32 2.50 -5.57
CA ASN A 254 -5.40 1.51 -4.49
C ASN A 254 -4.48 1.83 -3.33
#